data_AF-A0A6A6LSL7-F1
#
_entry.id   AF-A0A6A6LSL7-F1
#
_cell.length_a   1.000
_cell.length_b   1.000
_cell.length_c   1.000
_cell.angle_alpha   90.00
_cell.angle_beta   90.00
_cell.angle_gamma   90.00
#
_symmetry.space_group_name_H-M   'P 1'
#
loop_
_entity.id
_entity.type
_entity.pdbx_description
1 polymer ?
#
loop_
_entity_poly.entity_id
_entity_poly.type
_entity_poly.pdbx_seq_one_letter_code
_entity_poly.pdbx_strand_id
1 'polypeptide(L)'
;MAECEVDSLEIFGVTIQDLNFSFLAQFSGSSNAYLIARLTDTTIIVVKKKLCYLLPMELGYHTDEQRSLLFFALSTLIAGGTLLQDTQTQVSKNLPAYTEKIQSFAAFFASITTFSTKHHVLRELIQKAQSYVVQAREREDKMKATRGKVADLEEQISHLKTEITKLKAEEASLMPLEYNLLVVHMIDKGCDLV
;
A
#
# COMPACT_ATOMS: atom_id res chain seq x y z
N MET A 1 10.01 24.87 -36.70
CA MET A 1 10.73 23.77 -36.02
C MET A 1 12.20 23.98 -36.31
N ALA A 2 12.94 24.50 -35.33
CA ALA A 2 14.38 24.63 -35.43
C ALA A 2 14.97 23.56 -34.51
N GLU A 3 15.54 22.52 -35.10
CA GLU A 3 16.42 21.59 -34.40
C GLU A 3 17.66 22.39 -33.99
N CYS A 4 17.83 22.57 -32.68
CA CYS A 4 19.03 23.16 -32.13
C CYS A 4 20.01 21.99 -31.93
N GLU A 5 21.01 21.88 -32.80
CA GLU A 5 22.17 21.01 -32.59
C GLU A 5 22.82 21.40 -31.26
N VAL A 6 22.64 20.56 -30.25
CA VAL A 6 23.37 20.67 -28.99
C VAL A 6 24.71 20.01 -29.22
N ASP A 7 25.69 20.82 -29.64
CA ASP A 7 27.09 20.41 -29.66
C ASP A 7 27.46 19.84 -28.29
N SER A 8 28.01 18.63 -28.33
CA SER A 8 28.34 17.75 -27.22
C SER A 8 29.09 18.46 -26.10
N LEU A 9 28.38 18.74 -25.00
CA LEU A 9 28.96 19.28 -23.78
C LEU A 9 29.62 18.12 -23.00
N GLU A 10 30.92 17.90 -23.19
CA GLU A 10 31.70 16.96 -22.38
C GLU A 10 31.91 17.52 -20.96
N ILE A 11 31.35 16.83 -19.97
CA ILE A 11 31.61 17.10 -18.56
C ILE A 11 32.41 15.90 -18.04
N PHE A 12 33.68 16.11 -17.68
CA PHE A 12 34.60 15.08 -17.18
C PHE A 12 34.83 13.86 -18.13
N GLY A 13 34.84 14.07 -19.44
CA GLY A 13 35.14 13.00 -20.42
C GLY A 13 34.04 11.95 -20.59
N VAL A 14 32.83 12.22 -20.08
CA VAL A 14 31.64 11.42 -20.33
C VAL A 14 30.69 12.23 -21.22
N THR A 15 30.30 11.67 -22.36
CA THR A 15 29.35 12.33 -23.25
C THR A 15 27.95 12.28 -22.63
N ILE A 16 27.18 13.37 -22.75
CA ILE A 16 25.81 13.44 -22.18
C ILE A 16 24.89 12.33 -22.73
N GLN A 17 25.19 11.80 -23.93
CA GLN A 17 24.46 10.70 -24.54
C GLN A 17 24.62 9.36 -23.79
N ASP A 18 25.70 9.18 -23.01
CA ASP A 18 25.96 7.95 -22.25
C ASP A 18 25.24 7.89 -20.90
N LEU A 19 24.58 8.98 -20.51
CA LEU A 19 23.88 9.08 -19.23
C LEU A 19 22.38 8.95 -19.48
N ASN A 20 21.82 7.80 -19.11
CA ASN A 20 20.37 7.52 -19.11
C ASN A 20 19.63 8.51 -18.17
N PHE A 21 19.23 9.66 -18.67
CA PHE A 21 18.49 10.69 -17.93
C PHE A 21 17.00 10.63 -18.23
N SER A 22 16.18 10.92 -17.22
CA SER A 22 14.72 10.89 -17.35
C SER A 22 14.09 12.26 -17.58
N PHE A 23 14.76 13.35 -17.19
CA PHE A 23 14.29 14.72 -17.41
C PHE A 23 15.45 15.69 -17.58
N LEU A 24 15.47 16.44 -18.68
CA LEU A 24 16.33 17.58 -18.91
C LEU A 24 15.45 18.84 -18.96
N ALA A 25 15.52 19.70 -17.96
CA ALA A 25 14.82 20.98 -17.97
C ALA A 25 15.82 22.09 -18.32
N GLN A 26 15.68 22.68 -19.51
CA GLN A 26 16.43 23.86 -19.93
C GLN A 26 15.63 25.12 -19.54
N PHE A 27 16.20 25.97 -18.68
CA PHE A 27 15.53 27.19 -18.25
C PHE A 27 15.70 28.30 -19.30
N SER A 28 14.59 28.72 -19.90
CA SER A 28 14.56 29.68 -21.02
C SER A 28 14.86 31.14 -20.66
N GLY A 29 15.51 31.43 -19.52
CA GLY A 29 15.62 32.79 -18.98
C GLY A 29 17.01 33.24 -18.53
N SER A 30 18.00 32.36 -18.43
CA SER A 30 19.34 32.78 -18.03
C SER A 30 20.41 31.86 -18.60
N SER A 31 21.51 32.46 -19.09
CA SER A 31 22.61 31.75 -19.73
C SER A 31 23.14 30.56 -18.91
N ASN A 32 22.96 29.37 -19.50
CA ASN A 32 23.65 28.10 -19.20
C ASN A 32 23.49 27.52 -17.79
N ALA A 33 22.25 27.35 -17.33
CA ALA A 33 21.94 26.48 -16.19
C ALA A 33 21.13 25.26 -16.65
N TYR A 34 21.68 24.07 -16.42
CA TYR A 34 21.04 22.78 -16.71
C TYR A 34 20.86 22.03 -15.39
N LEU A 35 19.66 21.52 -15.16
CA LEU A 35 19.37 20.68 -14.02
C LEU A 35 19.29 19.24 -14.53
N ILE A 36 20.23 18.43 -14.07
CA ILE A 36 20.43 17.06 -14.53
C ILE A 36 20.13 16.13 -13.34
N ALA A 37 19.08 15.34 -13.50
CA ALA A 37 18.63 14.40 -12.49
C ALA A 37 18.75 12.98 -13.03
N ARG A 38 19.55 12.15 -12.36
CA ARG A 38 19.58 10.72 -12.65
C ARG A 38 18.53 10.04 -11.77
N LEU A 39 17.59 9.33 -12.38
CA LEU A 39 16.45 8.71 -11.68
C LEU A 39 16.86 7.58 -10.72
N THR A 40 18.04 7.00 -10.94
CA THR A 40 18.53 5.80 -10.23
C THR A 40 19.39 6.11 -9.02
N ASP A 41 19.98 7.30 -8.95
CA ASP A 41 20.86 7.69 -7.86
C ASP A 41 20.25 8.87 -7.12
N THR A 42 20.38 8.87 -5.79
CA THR A 42 19.94 9.89 -4.84
C THR A 42 20.69 11.22 -4.98
N THR A 43 21.07 11.62 -6.20
CA THR A 43 21.95 12.75 -6.44
C THR A 43 21.41 13.62 -7.56
N ILE A 44 21.10 14.87 -7.22
CA ILE A 44 20.73 15.90 -8.19
C ILE A 44 21.99 16.66 -8.56
N ILE A 45 22.30 16.74 -9.86
CA ILE A 45 23.43 17.52 -10.37
C ILE A 45 22.89 18.80 -10.98
N VAL A 46 23.24 19.94 -10.36
CA VAL A 46 22.93 21.25 -10.92
C VAL A 46 24.19 21.79 -11.59
N VAL A 47 24.14 22.01 -12.91
CA VAL A 47 25.27 22.55 -13.67
C VAL A 47 24.97 23.99 -14.08
N LYS A 48 25.79 24.94 -13.65
CA LYS A 48 25.68 26.36 -14.04
C LYS A 48 27.05 26.96 -14.36
N LYS A 49 27.23 27.47 -15.58
CA LYS A 49 28.47 28.18 -16.02
C LYS A 49 29.78 27.48 -15.59
N LYS A 50 29.87 26.15 -15.80
CA LYS A 50 30.99 25.25 -15.41
C LYS A 50 31.10 24.86 -13.93
N LEU A 51 30.22 25.34 -13.06
CA LEU A 51 30.11 24.86 -11.68
C LEU A 51 29.06 23.75 -11.60
N CYS A 52 29.47 22.59 -11.09
CA CYS A 52 28.57 21.47 -10.81
C CYS A 52 28.32 21.43 -9.31
N TYR A 53 27.08 21.66 -8.88
CA TYR A 53 26.66 21.42 -7.51
C TYR A 53 26.08 20.01 -7.45
N LEU A 54 26.74 19.14 -6.70
CA LEU A 54 26.22 17.84 -6.32
C LEU A 54 25.37 18.07 -5.06
N LEU A 55 24.06 17.92 -5.20
CA LEU A 55 23.17 17.86 -4.05
C LEU A 55 22.84 16.38 -3.79
N PRO A 56 23.51 15.73 -2.82
CA PRO A 56 23.07 14.41 -2.38
C PRO A 56 21.72 14.59 -1.68
N MET A 57 20.68 14.00 -2.27
CA MET A 57 19.32 14.03 -1.75
C MET A 57 18.73 12.63 -1.88
N GLU A 58 18.47 11.96 -0.74
CA GLU A 58 17.89 10.62 -0.71
C GLU A 58 16.47 10.58 -1.30
N LEU A 59 16.39 10.54 -2.63
CA LEU A 59 15.17 10.49 -3.43
C LEU A 59 14.50 9.11 -3.44
N GLY A 60 15.16 8.08 -2.91
CA GLY A 60 14.70 6.70 -2.90
C GLY A 60 13.35 6.51 -2.18
N TYR A 61 13.04 7.36 -1.20
CA TYR A 61 11.80 7.30 -0.43
C TYR A 61 10.69 8.24 -0.91
N HIS A 62 10.99 9.09 -1.89
CA HIS A 62 10.04 10.09 -2.41
C HIS A 62 9.19 9.51 -3.55
N THR A 63 7.89 9.81 -3.53
CA THR A 63 6.97 9.55 -4.64
C THR A 63 7.30 10.46 -5.84
N ASP A 64 6.96 10.06 -7.06
CA ASP A 64 7.32 10.82 -8.27
C ASP A 64 6.79 12.26 -8.26
N GLU A 65 5.65 12.51 -7.61
CA GLU A 65 5.10 13.85 -7.39
C GLU A 65 5.96 14.69 -6.43
N GLN A 66 6.46 14.10 -5.35
CA GLN A 66 7.38 14.77 -4.42
C GLN A 66 8.72 15.09 -5.08
N ARG A 67 9.23 14.17 -5.91
CA ARG A 67 10.44 14.41 -6.72
C ARG A 67 10.22 15.59 -7.67
N SER A 68 9.09 15.61 -8.37
CA SER A 68 8.72 16.70 -9.29
C SER A 68 8.60 18.06 -8.59
N LEU A 69 8.01 18.09 -7.40
CA LEU A 69 7.88 19.32 -6.60
C LEU A 69 9.25 19.85 -6.12
N LEU A 70 10.13 18.95 -5.69
CA LEU A 70 11.49 19.26 -5.27
C LEU A 70 12.32 19.79 -6.44
N PHE A 71 12.20 19.17 -7.61
CA PHE A 71 12.82 19.67 -8.84
C PHE A 71 12.32 21.07 -9.18
N PHE A 72 11.01 21.32 -9.08
CA PHE A 72 10.45 22.65 -9.31
C PHE A 72 10.99 23.71 -8.31
N ALA A 73 11.12 23.35 -7.04
CA ALA A 73 11.67 24.23 -6.00
C ALA A 73 13.15 24.56 -6.25
N LEU A 74 13.97 23.54 -6.56
CA LEU A 74 15.40 23.71 -6.88
C LEU A 74 15.60 24.57 -8.14
N SER A 75 14.78 24.33 -9.15
CA SER A 75 14.74 25.12 -10.39
C SER A 75 14.49 26.61 -10.13
N THR A 76 13.54 26.91 -9.24
CA THR A 76 13.19 28.28 -8.85
C THR A 76 14.32 28.95 -8.06
N LEU A 77 15.02 28.19 -7.19
CA LEU A 77 16.16 28.67 -6.42
C LEU A 77 17.35 29.06 -7.34
N ILE A 78 17.62 28.27 -8.37
CA ILE A 78 18.72 28.52 -9.33
C ILE A 78 18.45 29.75 -10.19
N ALA A 79 17.20 29.93 -10.64
CA ALA A 79 16.75 31.10 -11.38
C ALA A 79 16.74 32.38 -10.53
N GLY A 80 16.46 32.27 -9.23
CA GLY A 80 16.61 33.38 -8.28
C GLY A 80 18.07 33.77 -8.02
N GLY A 81 18.96 32.79 -7.95
CA GLY A 81 20.39 32.99 -7.68
C GLY A 81 21.19 33.64 -8.84
N THR A 82 20.68 33.64 -10.07
CA THR A 82 21.29 34.38 -11.19
C THR A 82 21.30 35.89 -11.01
N LEU A 83 20.41 36.45 -10.18
CA LEU A 83 20.40 37.87 -9.87
C LEU A 83 21.44 38.28 -8.82
N LEU A 84 22.12 37.32 -8.18
CA LEU A 84 23.01 37.60 -7.05
C LEU A 84 24.43 38.01 -7.48
N GLN A 85 24.89 37.62 -8.67
CA GLN A 85 26.27 37.85 -9.10
C GLN A 85 26.50 39.20 -9.83
N ASP A 86 25.50 39.75 -10.52
CA ASP A 86 25.68 40.99 -11.30
C ASP A 86 25.34 42.27 -10.51
N THR A 87 24.98 42.15 -9.23
CA THR A 87 24.43 43.29 -8.46
C THR A 87 25.03 43.47 -7.08
N GLN A 88 26.34 43.24 -6.89
CA GLN A 88 26.99 43.45 -5.59
C GLN A 88 26.95 44.91 -5.09
N THR A 89 26.57 45.88 -5.95
CA THR A 89 26.43 47.31 -5.60
C THR A 89 24.99 47.78 -5.32
N GLN A 90 23.95 46.95 -5.53
CA GLN A 90 22.53 47.31 -5.24
C GLN A 90 21.90 46.55 -4.04
N VAL A 91 22.67 45.66 -3.39
CA VAL A 91 22.15 44.68 -2.41
C VAL A 91 21.54 45.29 -1.15
N SER A 92 21.89 46.53 -0.75
CA SER A 92 21.33 47.09 0.49
C SER A 92 19.87 47.58 0.38
N LYS A 93 19.38 47.91 -0.82
CA LYS A 93 18.00 48.42 -1.00
C LYS A 93 16.96 47.33 -1.23
N ASN A 94 17.37 46.14 -1.68
CA ASN A 94 16.46 45.03 -2.02
C ASN A 94 16.41 43.91 -0.98
N LEU A 95 17.15 44.04 0.13
CA LEU A 95 17.17 43.06 1.23
C LEU A 95 15.76 42.65 1.74
N PRO A 96 14.76 43.57 1.87
CA PRO A 96 13.42 43.20 2.30
C PRO A 96 12.71 42.22 1.33
N ALA A 97 12.92 42.39 0.03
CA ALA A 97 12.31 41.55 -1.00
C ALA A 97 12.90 40.12 -1.03
N TYR A 98 14.14 39.94 -0.55
CA TYR A 98 14.73 38.62 -0.39
C TYR A 98 14.19 37.89 0.84
N THR A 99 13.92 38.61 1.94
CA THR A 99 13.34 38.04 3.16
C THR A 99 11.96 37.43 2.90
N GLU A 100 11.11 38.11 2.12
CA GLU A 100 9.77 37.62 1.75
C GLU A 100 9.83 36.33 0.91
N LYS A 101 10.79 36.24 -0.01
CA LYS A 101 11.03 35.02 -0.81
C LYS A 101 11.51 33.87 0.07
N ILE A 102 12.43 34.12 0.99
CA ILE A 102 12.94 33.09 1.92
C ILE A 102 11.81 32.59 2.83
N GLN A 103 10.96 33.48 3.34
CA GLN A 103 9.79 33.11 4.15
C GLN A 103 8.77 32.29 3.35
N SER A 104 8.47 32.70 2.12
CA SER A 104 7.57 31.97 1.22
C SER A 104 8.08 30.54 0.95
N PHE A 105 9.40 30.41 0.76
CA PHE A 105 10.03 29.11 0.56
C PHE A 105 9.99 28.24 1.83
N ALA A 106 10.27 28.82 3.00
CA ALA A 106 10.17 28.09 4.27
C ALA A 106 8.73 27.59 4.54
N ALA A 107 7.72 28.42 4.26
CA ALA A 107 6.31 28.05 4.38
C ALA A 107 5.94 26.92 3.40
N PHE A 108 6.44 26.97 2.16
CA PHE A 108 6.24 25.92 1.18
C PHE A 108 6.86 24.59 1.63
N PHE A 109 8.10 24.57 2.11
CA PHE A 109 8.73 23.36 2.64
C PHE A 109 7.99 22.80 3.85
N ALA A 110 7.53 23.63 4.78
CA ALA A 110 6.72 23.21 5.91
C ALA A 110 5.38 22.57 5.47
N SER A 111 4.78 23.08 4.39
CA SER A 111 3.57 22.49 3.81
C SER A 111 3.84 21.12 3.19
N ILE A 112 4.95 20.97 2.44
CA ILE A 112 5.36 19.68 1.86
C ILE A 112 5.64 18.63 2.93
N THR A 113 6.39 18.99 3.99
CA THR A 113 6.70 18.04 5.06
C THR A 113 5.42 17.60 5.79
N THR A 114 4.50 18.54 6.04
CA THR A 114 3.18 18.24 6.61
C THR A 114 2.33 17.35 5.71
N PHE A 115 2.37 17.58 4.39
CA PHE A 115 1.69 16.73 3.43
C PHE A 115 2.28 15.31 3.41
N SER A 116 3.61 15.20 3.40
CA SER A 116 4.32 13.92 3.38
C SER A 116 4.02 13.08 4.62
N THR A 117 4.00 13.67 5.80
CA THR A 117 3.68 12.95 7.05
C THR A 117 2.23 12.47 7.05
N LYS A 118 1.28 13.31 6.62
CA LYS A 118 -0.13 12.91 6.46
C LYS A 118 -0.30 11.79 5.43
N HIS A 119 0.44 11.84 4.33
CA HIS A 119 0.40 10.82 3.29
C HIS A 119 0.94 9.47 3.78
N HIS A 120 1.99 9.47 4.60
CA HIS A 120 2.49 8.24 5.22
C HIS A 120 1.43 7.60 6.14
N VAL A 121 0.79 8.38 7.01
CA VAL A 121 -0.28 7.90 7.90
C VAL A 121 -1.44 7.33 7.07
N LEU A 122 -1.83 8.00 6.00
CA LEU A 122 -2.88 7.51 5.11
C LEU A 122 -2.50 6.16 4.47
N ARG A 123 -1.25 6.00 4.03
CA ARG A 123 -0.76 4.73 3.46
C ARG A 123 -0.84 3.58 4.48
N GLU A 124 -0.43 3.82 5.73
CA GLU A 124 -0.53 2.83 6.81
C GLU A 124 -1.98 2.44 7.09
N LEU A 125 -2.89 3.42 7.13
CA LEU A 125 -4.32 3.16 7.31
C LEU A 125 -4.91 2.32 6.17
N ILE A 126 -4.52 2.59 4.92
CA ILE A 126 -4.96 1.80 3.76
C ILE A 126 -4.45 0.35 3.86
N GLN A 127 -3.17 0.16 4.20
CA GLN A 127 -2.61 -1.19 4.39
C GLN A 127 -3.30 -1.94 5.52
N LYS A 128 -3.58 -1.25 6.64
CA LYS A 128 -4.31 -1.83 7.77
C LYS A 128 -5.74 -2.21 7.38
N ALA A 129 -6.43 -1.36 6.62
CA ALA A 129 -7.76 -1.65 6.10
C ALA A 129 -7.76 -2.87 5.17
N GLN A 130 -6.79 -2.98 4.27
CA GLN A 130 -6.64 -4.15 3.38
C GLN A 130 -6.38 -5.44 4.17
N SER A 131 -5.53 -5.38 5.20
CA SER A 131 -5.28 -6.52 6.10
C SER A 131 -6.57 -6.99 6.79
N TYR A 132 -7.38 -6.06 7.31
CA TYR A 132 -8.67 -6.40 7.91
C TYR A 132 -9.65 -7.03 6.92
N VAL A 133 -9.69 -6.58 5.66
CA VAL A 133 -10.54 -7.18 4.63
C VAL A 133 -10.14 -8.63 4.34
N VAL A 134 -8.84 -8.93 4.28
CA VAL A 134 -8.35 -10.30 4.10
C VAL A 134 -8.73 -11.17 5.30
N GLN A 135 -8.52 -10.67 6.52
CA GLN A 135 -8.89 -11.40 7.73
C GLN A 135 -10.40 -11.65 7.83
N ALA A 136 -11.23 -10.69 7.41
CA ALA A 136 -12.68 -10.83 7.40
C ALA A 136 -13.13 -11.95 6.43
N ARG A 137 -12.54 -12.03 5.24
CA ARG A 137 -12.81 -13.11 4.28
C ARG A 137 -12.42 -14.48 4.82
N GLU A 138 -11.24 -14.60 5.43
CA GLU A 138 -10.80 -15.86 6.04
C GLU A 138 -11.76 -16.33 7.15
N ARG A 139 -12.26 -15.40 7.97
CA ARG A 139 -13.27 -15.72 8.99
C ARG A 139 -14.60 -16.13 8.37
N GLU A 140 -15.02 -15.49 7.28
CA GLU A 140 -16.23 -15.86 6.55
C GLU A 140 -16.15 -17.30 6.00
N ASP A 141 -15.02 -17.67 5.41
CA ASP A 141 -14.81 -19.03 4.89
C ASP A 141 -14.80 -20.08 5.99
N LYS A 142 -14.15 -19.79 7.13
CA LYS A 142 -14.20 -20.63 8.33
C LYS A 142 -15.64 -20.80 8.86
N MET A 143 -16.44 -19.73 8.82
CA MET A 143 -17.83 -19.76 9.23
C MET A 143 -18.68 -20.61 8.27
N LYS A 144 -18.47 -20.49 6.96
CA LYS A 144 -19.12 -21.35 5.95
C LYS A 144 -18.79 -22.82 6.15
N ALA A 145 -17.52 -23.15 6.39
CA ALA A 145 -17.10 -24.52 6.67
C ALA A 145 -17.75 -25.07 7.96
N THR A 146 -17.80 -24.26 9.01
CA THR A 146 -18.46 -24.62 10.27
C THR A 146 -19.94 -24.86 10.08
N ARG A 147 -20.62 -23.98 9.33
CA ARG A 147 -22.04 -24.14 8.99
C ARG A 147 -22.30 -25.44 8.22
N GLY A 148 -21.42 -25.82 7.29
CA GLY A 148 -21.53 -27.09 6.57
C GLY A 148 -21.45 -28.30 7.51
N LYS A 149 -20.51 -28.29 8.47
CA LYS A 149 -20.41 -29.36 9.49
C LYS A 149 -21.64 -29.43 10.40
N VAL A 150 -22.22 -28.28 10.76
CA VAL A 150 -23.45 -28.25 11.56
C VAL A 150 -24.62 -28.89 10.80
N ALA A 151 -24.78 -28.59 9.51
CA ALA A 151 -25.83 -29.18 8.68
C ALA A 151 -25.70 -30.72 8.56
N ASP A 152 -24.47 -31.22 8.35
CA ASP A 152 -24.19 -32.66 8.31
C ASP A 152 -24.52 -33.36 9.65
N LEU A 153 -24.16 -32.73 10.78
CA LEU A 153 -24.52 -33.25 12.11
C LEU A 153 -26.04 -33.23 12.36
N GLU A 154 -26.74 -32.19 11.91
CA GLU A 154 -28.20 -32.11 12.00
C GLU A 154 -28.88 -33.25 11.22
N GLU A 155 -28.36 -33.58 10.03
CA GLU A 155 -28.82 -34.70 9.22
C GLU A 155 -28.59 -36.05 9.92
N GLN A 156 -27.39 -36.27 10.47
CA GLN A 156 -27.06 -37.49 11.24
C GLN A 156 -27.96 -37.65 12.48
N ILE A 157 -28.23 -36.56 13.21
CA ILE A 157 -29.16 -36.57 14.35
C ILE A 157 -30.58 -36.93 13.89
N SER A 158 -31.02 -36.39 12.75
CA SER A 158 -32.33 -36.71 12.17
C SER A 158 -32.43 -38.20 11.83
N HIS A 159 -31.42 -38.77 11.17
CA HIS A 159 -31.35 -40.19 10.86
C HIS A 159 -31.42 -41.06 12.12
N LEU A 160 -30.55 -40.80 13.11
CA LEU A 160 -30.54 -41.52 14.38
C LEU A 160 -31.88 -41.45 15.11
N LYS A 161 -32.56 -40.30 15.07
CA LYS A 161 -33.89 -40.15 15.66
C LYS A 161 -34.90 -41.08 15.01
N THR A 162 -34.89 -41.21 13.68
CA THR A 162 -35.77 -42.15 12.97
C THR A 162 -35.47 -43.61 13.30
N GLU A 163 -34.18 -43.96 13.41
CA GLU A 163 -33.74 -45.30 13.77
C GLU A 163 -34.17 -45.68 15.20
N ILE A 164 -34.03 -44.77 16.16
CA ILE A 164 -34.53 -44.94 17.52
C ILE A 164 -36.04 -45.16 17.53
N THR A 165 -36.81 -44.41 16.73
CA THR A 165 -38.27 -44.60 16.63
C THR A 165 -38.61 -45.98 16.06
N LYS A 166 -37.87 -46.45 15.05
CA LYS A 166 -38.05 -47.79 14.48
C LYS A 166 -37.76 -48.88 15.51
N LEU A 167 -36.63 -48.79 16.20
CA LEU A 167 -36.24 -49.76 17.24
C LEU A 167 -37.26 -49.81 18.38
N LYS A 168 -37.79 -48.66 18.81
CA LYS A 168 -38.86 -48.62 19.81
C LYS A 168 -40.15 -49.31 19.35
N ALA A 169 -40.50 -49.18 18.07
CA ALA A 169 -41.67 -49.86 17.52
C ALA A 169 -41.44 -51.38 17.45
N GLU A 170 -40.24 -51.81 17.08
CA GLU A 170 -39.84 -53.22 17.06
C GLU A 170 -39.86 -53.83 18.47
N GLU A 171 -39.26 -53.16 19.46
CA GLU A 171 -39.30 -53.53 20.87
C GLU A 171 -40.75 -53.70 21.37
N ALA A 172 -41.62 -52.72 21.07
CA ALA A 172 -43.04 -52.79 21.42
C ALA A 172 -43.77 -53.97 20.76
N SER A 173 -43.33 -54.42 19.58
CA SER A 173 -43.90 -55.58 18.88
C SER A 173 -43.39 -56.92 19.43
N LEU A 174 -42.19 -56.96 19.99
CA LEU A 174 -41.57 -58.17 20.57
C LEU A 174 -42.07 -58.45 21.99
N MET A 175 -42.36 -57.41 22.77
CA MET A 175 -42.84 -57.53 24.16
C MET A 175 -44.04 -58.51 24.34
N PRO A 176 -45.11 -58.46 23.52
CA PRO A 176 -46.20 -59.43 23.61
C PRO A 176 -45.78 -60.85 23.22
N LEU A 177 -44.83 -61.00 22.29
CA LEU A 177 -44.36 -62.31 21.84
C LEU A 177 -43.57 -63.02 22.94
N GLU A 178 -42.72 -62.29 23.65
CA GLU A 178 -41.99 -62.81 24.82
C GLU A 178 -42.96 -63.25 25.92
N TYR A 179 -43.96 -62.43 26.22
CA TYR A 179 -45.00 -62.78 27.19
C TYR A 179 -45.77 -64.05 26.78
N ASN A 180 -46.19 -64.15 25.51
CA ASN A 180 -46.89 -65.33 25.00
C ASN A 180 -46.02 -66.60 25.07
N LEU A 181 -44.74 -66.50 24.75
CA LEU A 181 -43.81 -67.61 24.83
C LEU A 181 -43.64 -68.11 26.26
N LEU A 182 -43.57 -67.19 27.23
CA LEU A 182 -43.51 -67.51 28.65
C LEU A 182 -44.79 -68.23 29.12
N VAL A 183 -45.96 -67.75 28.72
CA VAL A 183 -47.26 -68.37 29.04
C VAL A 183 -47.32 -69.81 28.49
N VAL A 184 -46.95 -70.01 27.22
CA VAL A 184 -46.91 -71.35 26.61
C VAL A 184 -45.98 -72.29 27.39
N HIS A 185 -44.77 -71.82 27.73
CA HIS A 185 -43.81 -72.61 28.50
C HIS A 185 -44.28 -72.93 29.93
N MET A 186 -45.05 -72.05 30.58
CA MET A 186 -45.65 -72.33 31.90
C MET A 186 -46.73 -73.41 31.82
N ILE A 187 -47.58 -73.36 30.78
CA ILE A 187 -48.61 -74.36 30.51
C ILE A 187 -47.97 -75.74 30.27
N ASP A 188 -46.92 -75.81 29.46
CA ASP A 188 -46.21 -77.07 29.15
C ASP A 188 -45.59 -77.72 30.40
N LYS A 189 -45.22 -76.93 31.41
CA LYS A 189 -44.66 -77.42 32.68
C LYS A 189 -45.70 -77.81 33.72
N GLY A 190 -46.99 -77.71 33.40
CA GLY A 190 -48.07 -77.98 34.35
C GLY A 190 -48.14 -76.97 35.49
N CYS A 191 -47.63 -75.75 35.28
CA CYS A 191 -47.87 -74.66 36.21
C CYS A 191 -49.29 -74.14 35.98
N ASP A 192 -50.21 -74.45 36.90
CA ASP A 192 -51.53 -73.84 36.90
C ASP A 192 -51.38 -72.32 37.05
N LEU A 193 -51.77 -71.56 36.02
CA LEU A 193 -51.87 -70.10 36.04
C LEU A 193 -53.06 -69.74 36.96
N VAL A 194 -52.80 -69.60 38.26
CA VAL A 194 -53.75 -69.10 39.27
C VAL A 194 -53.88 -67.59 39.20
#